data_AF-A0A1H7XKK9-F1
#
_entry.id   AF-A0A1H7XKK9-F1
#
_cell.length_a   1.000
_cell.length_b   1.000
_cell.length_c   1.000
_cell.angle_alpha   90.00
_cell.angle_beta   90.00
_cell.angle_gamma   90.00
#
_symmetry.space_group_name_H-M   'P 1'
#
loop_
_entity.id
_entity.type
_entity.pdbx_description
1 polymer ?
#
loop_
_entity_poly.entity_id
_entity_poly.type
_entity_poly.pdbx_seq_one_letter_code
_entity_poly.pdbx_strand_id
1 'polypeptide(L)' 'MQLESLQLSTLLMMTQLELLQAHRALDGTQEAWQRWLAVSARATAVQDIAGELVLEGQWKASHV' A
#
# COMPACT_ATOMS: atom_id res chain seq x y z
N MET A 1 -14.61 9.20 -9.09
CA MET A 1 -14.95 9.14 -7.65
C MET A 1 -15.14 7.71 -7.13
N GLN A 2 -16.25 6.99 -7.38
CA GLN A 2 -16.46 5.65 -6.76
C GLN A 2 -15.48 4.57 -7.26
N LEU A 3 -15.18 4.54 -8.56
CA LEU A 3 -14.24 3.57 -9.13
C LEU A 3 -12.80 3.77 -8.62
N GLU A 4 -12.34 5.02 -8.54
CA GLU A 4 -11.00 5.37 -8.05
C GLU A 4 -10.83 5.00 -6.57
N SER A 5 -11.86 5.22 -5.74
CA SER A 5 -11.87 4.80 -4.33
C SER A 5 -11.81 3.27 -4.18
N LEU A 6 -12.53 2.53 -5.02
CA LEU A 6 -12.48 1.07 -5.03
C LEU A 6 -11.12 0.54 -5.49
N GLN A 7 -10.54 1.15 -6.53
CA GLN A 7 -9.20 0.83 -7.01
C GLN A 7 -8.15 1.07 -5.93
N LEU A 8 -8.20 2.21 -5.24
CA LEU A 8 -7.30 2.53 -4.14
C LEU A 8 -7.44 1.54 -2.98
N SER A 9 -8.67 1.21 -2.59
CA SER A 9 -8.95 0.24 -1.53
C SER A 9 -8.42 -1.15 -1.89
N THR A 10 -8.56 -1.55 -3.15
CA THR A 10 -8.06 -2.83 -3.67
C THR A 10 -6.53 -2.87 -3.65
N LEU A 11 -5.88 -1.79 -4.11
CA LEU A 11 -4.42 -1.67 -4.10
C LEU A 11 -3.87 -1.77 -2.67
N LEU A 12 -4.48 -1.05 -1.72
CA LEU A 12 -4.10 -1.10 -0.30
C LEU A 12 -4.27 -2.51 0.28
N MET A 13 -5.40 -3.17 -0.01
CA MET A 13 -5.67 -4.53 0.46
C MET A 13 -4.65 -5.53 -0.09
N MET A 14 -4.37 -5.50 -1.40
CA MET A 14 -3.39 -6.38 -2.03
C MET A 14 -2.00 -6.19 -1.43
N THR A 15 -1.59 -4.93 -1.24
CA THR A 15 -0.30 -4.58 -0.65
C THR A 15 -0.15 -5.14 0.77
N GLN A 16 -1.21 -5.09 1.58
CA GLN A 16 -1.21 -5.69 2.92
C GLN A 16 -1.12 -7.22 2.87
N LEU A 17 -1.79 -7.87 1.90
CA LEU A 17 -1.69 -9.31 1.71
C LEU A 17 -0.27 -9.73 1.31
N GLU A 18 0.38 -8.99 0.41
CA GLU A 18 1.77 -9.23 0.01
C GLU A 18 2.73 -9.09 1.19
N LEU A 19 2.54 -8.07 2.04
CA LEU A 19 3.30 -7.89 3.28
C LEU A 19 3.18 -9.11 4.21
N LEU A 20 1.96 -9.59 4.44
CA LEU A 20 1.70 -10.76 5.27
C LEU A 20 2.34 -12.03 4.68
N GLN A 21 2.28 -12.20 3.36
CA GLN A 21 2.90 -13.34 2.67
C GLN A 21 4.43 -13.27 2.79
N ALA A 22 5.04 -12.11 2.52
CA ALA A 22 6.48 -11.93 2.62
C ALA A 22 6.99 -12.15 4.05
N HIS A 23 6.23 -11.69 5.05
CA HIS A 23 6.57 -11.90 6.45
C HIS A 23 6.49 -13.38 6.85
N ARG A 24 5.44 -14.10 6.43
CA ARG A 24 5.31 -15.54 6.68
C ARG A 24 6.35 -16.38 5.95
N ALA A 25 6.88 -15.87 4.83
CA ALA A 25 7.93 -16.52 4.06
C ALA A 25 9.35 -16.24 4.59
N LEU A 26 9.50 -15.50 5.71
CA LEU A 26 10.79 -15.35 6.37
C LEU A 26 11.25 -16.71 6.91
N ASP A 27 12.33 -17.21 6.34
CA ASP A 27 12.97 -18.49 6.70
C ASP A 27 14.39 -18.28 7.25
N GLY A 28 14.78 -17.03 7.49
CA GLY A 28 16.12 -16.65 7.97
C GLY A 28 17.16 -16.48 6.85
N THR A 29 16.81 -16.75 5.59
CA THR A 29 17.71 -16.51 4.47
C THR A 29 17.83 -15.02 4.12
N GLN A 30 18.96 -14.64 3.54
CA GLN A 30 19.18 -13.28 3.06
C GLN A 30 18.19 -12.93 1.94
N GLU A 31 17.86 -13.87 1.07
CA GLU A 31 16.91 -13.71 -0.02
C GLU A 31 15.50 -13.44 0.51
N ALA A 32 15.04 -14.18 1.52
CA ALA A 32 13.74 -13.91 2.14
C ALA A 32 13.71 -12.54 2.82
N TRP A 33 14.80 -12.15 3.48
CA TRP A 33 14.94 -10.82 4.08
C TRP A 33 14.88 -9.69 3.03
N GLN A 34 15.60 -9.83 1.92
CA GLN A 34 15.58 -8.86 0.82
C GLN A 34 14.20 -8.73 0.19
N ARG A 35 13.48 -9.86 -0.01
CA ARG A 35 12.10 -9.84 -0.50
C ARG A 35 11.17 -9.11 0.47
N TRP A 36 11.29 -9.39 1.77
CA TRP A 36 10.50 -8.72 2.80
C TRP A 36 10.76 -7.21 2.83
N LEU A 37 12.02 -6.78 2.74
CA LEU A 37 12.38 -5.35 2.65
C LEU A 37 11.78 -4.69 1.40
N ALA A 38 11.87 -5.33 0.23
CA ALA A 38 11.34 -4.78 -1.01
C ALA A 38 9.81 -4.62 -0.97
N VAL A 39 9.10 -5.60 -0.43
CA VAL A 39 7.64 -5.53 -0.25
C VAL A 39 7.28 -4.45 0.77
N SER A 40 8.05 -4.33 1.86
CA SER A 40 7.84 -3.30 2.87
C SER A 40 8.01 -1.89 2.32
N ALA A 41 9.07 -1.64 1.55
CA ALA A 41 9.31 -0.34 0.92
C ALA A 41 8.18 0.04 -0.05
N ARG A 42 7.71 -0.91 -0.86
CA ARG A 42 6.55 -0.70 -1.74
C ARG A 42 5.28 -0.41 -0.94
N ALA A 43 5.07 -1.11 0.17
CA ALA A 43 3.89 -0.89 1.00
C ALA A 43 3.86 0.51 1.64
N THR A 44 5.01 1.02 2.09
CA THR A 44 5.15 2.40 2.55
C THR A 44 4.80 3.38 1.44
N ALA A 45 5.38 3.23 0.24
CA ALA A 45 5.11 4.14 -0.87
C ALA A 45 3.62 4.15 -1.28
N VAL A 46 2.96 3.00 -1.28
CA VAL A 46 1.51 2.92 -1.57
C VAL A 46 0.69 3.63 -0.50
N GLN A 47 1.06 3.51 0.78
CA GLN A 47 0.37 4.20 1.88
C GLN A 47 0.54 5.72 1.79
N ASP A 48 1.74 6.20 1.47
CA ASP A 48 2.02 7.63 1.31
C ASP A 48 1.20 8.23 0.16
N ILE A 49 1.22 7.60 -1.01
CA ILE A 49 0.43 8.01 -2.19
C ILE A 49 -1.08 7.97 -1.87
N ALA A 50 -1.54 6.93 -1.19
CA ALA A 50 -2.94 6.82 -0.79
C ALA A 50 -3.34 7.96 0.16
N GLY A 51 -2.48 8.32 1.11
CA GLY A 51 -2.67 9.45 2.01
C GLY A 51 -2.80 10.77 1.25
N GLU A 52 -1.90 11.03 0.31
CA GLU A 52 -1.92 12.23 -0.54
C GLU A 52 -3.21 12.32 -1.36
N LEU A 53 -3.62 11.22 -2.02
CA LEU A 53 -4.84 11.18 -2.83
C LEU A 53 -6.12 11.39 -2.01
N VAL A 54 -6.17 10.87 -0.79
CA VAL A 54 -7.30 11.11 0.12
C VAL A 54 -7.34 12.57 0.55
N LEU A 55 -6.19 13.16 0.90
CA LEU A 55 -6.10 14.57 1.28
C LEU A 55 -6.49 15.51 0.13
N GLU A 56 -6.03 15.24 -1.09
CA GLU A 56 -6.43 15.99 -2.29
C GLU A 56 -7.93 15.86 -2.59
N GLY A 57 -8.49 14.66 -2.42
CA GLY A 57 -9.92 14.42 -2.58
C GLY A 57 -10.77 15.18 -1.57
N GLN A 58 -10.30 15.26 -0.32
CA GLN A 58 -10.94 16.04 0.75
C GLN A 58 -10.86 17.55 0.48
N TRP A 59 -9.70 18.04 0.03
CA TRP A 59 -9.49 19.44 -0.35
C TRP A 59 -10.39 19.88 -1.51
N LYS A 60 -10.59 19.01 -2.51
CA LYS A 60 -11.51 19.28 -3.62
C LYS A 60 -12.98 19.27 -3.19
N ALA A 61 -13.34 18.51 -2.16
CA ALA A 61 -14.72 18.44 -1.65
C ALA A 61 -15.10 19.61 -0.72
N SER A 62 -14.13 20.26 -0.05
CA SER A 62 -14.36 21.36 0.89
C SER A 62 -14.41 22.75 0.24
N HIS A 63 -14.18 22.85 -1.07
CA HIS A 63 -14.16 24.12 -1.83
C HIS A 63 -15.18 24.15 -2.98
N VAL A 64 -16.20 23.29 -2.91
CA VAL A 64 -17.42 23.30 -3.75
C VAL A 64 -18.60 23.71 -2.89
#